data_AF-A0A5A5TEN7-F1
#
_entry.id   AF-A0A5A5TEN7-F1
#
_cell.length_a   1.000
_cell.length_b   1.000
_cell.length_c   1.000
_cell.angle_alpha   90.00
_cell.angle_beta   90.00
_cell.angle_gamma   90.00
#
_symmetry.space_group_name_H-M   'P 1'
#
loop_
_entity.id
_entity.type
_entity.pdbx_description
1 polymer ?
#
loop_
_entity_poly.entity_id
_entity_poly.type
_entity_poly.pdbx_seq_one_letter_code
_entity_poly.pdbx_strand_id
1 'polypeptide(L)'
;MDTRLVGLEHVPSVMEVAARANDLIGKEVPGSPGYIVIKVIQFELTQHGSRYDALLLVEIDEPQEPLNLKAADVEAIVEITSAVDEPEQTA
;
A
#
# COMPACT_ATOMS: atom_id res chain seq x y z
N MET A 1 1.14 3.46 -12.72
CA MET A 1 1.72 4.19 -11.58
C MET A 1 1.60 5.70 -11.77
N ASP A 2 0.70 6.29 -10.99
CA ASP A 2 0.40 7.73 -10.95
C ASP A 2 0.33 8.20 -9.48
N THR A 3 0.11 9.49 -9.22
CA THR A 3 0.04 10.02 -7.84
C THR A 3 -1.21 10.84 -7.61
N ARG A 4 -1.81 10.69 -6.42
CA ARG A 4 -3.04 11.40 -6.04
C ARG A 4 -2.91 12.03 -4.67
N LEU A 5 -3.64 13.12 -4.48
CA LEU A 5 -3.77 13.78 -3.19
C LEU A 5 -5.06 13.29 -2.51
N VAL A 6 -4.94 12.88 -1.25
CA VAL A 6 -6.06 12.46 -0.40
C VAL A 6 -6.06 13.31 0.86
N GLY A 7 -7.18 13.99 1.12
CA GLY A 7 -7.38 14.78 2.33
C GLY A 7 -7.99 13.95 3.45
N LEU A 8 -7.48 14.12 4.66
CA LEU A 8 -8.09 13.65 5.90
C LEU A 8 -8.39 14.87 6.77
N GLU A 9 -9.64 15.04 7.18
CA GLU A 9 -10.06 16.19 7.96
C GLU A 9 -10.41 15.81 9.41
N HIS A 10 -10.21 16.74 10.33
CA HIS A 10 -10.65 16.69 11.73
C HIS A 10 -10.16 15.44 12.50
N VAL A 11 -8.95 14.97 12.22
CA VAL A 11 -8.36 13.78 12.82
C VAL A 11 -7.87 14.09 14.25
N PRO A 12 -8.20 13.30 15.27
CA PRO A 12 -7.96 13.66 16.67
C PRO A 12 -6.48 13.53 17.08
N SER A 13 -5.65 12.81 16.33
CA SER A 13 -4.22 12.69 16.61
C SER A 13 -3.41 12.33 15.37
N VAL A 14 -2.11 12.64 15.40
CA VAL A 14 -1.17 12.23 14.35
C VAL A 14 -1.11 10.70 14.20
N MET A 15 -1.23 9.96 15.30
CA MET A 15 -1.26 8.49 15.27
C MET A 15 -2.46 7.96 14.49
N GLU A 16 -3.61 8.63 14.63
CA GLU A 16 -4.80 8.27 13.86
C GLU A 16 -4.69 8.70 12.39
N VAL A 17 -3.98 9.79 12.07
CA VAL A 17 -3.65 10.13 10.68
C VAL A 17 -2.83 9.00 10.05
N ALA A 18 -1.78 8.54 10.74
CA ALA A 18 -0.94 7.46 10.24
C ALA A 18 -1.73 6.15 10.07
N ALA A 19 -2.59 5.81 11.04
CA ALA A 19 -3.44 4.62 10.96
C ALA A 19 -4.38 4.68 9.75
N ARG A 20 -5.05 5.83 9.53
CA ARG A 20 -5.94 6.01 8.38
C ARG A 20 -5.20 5.97 7.05
N ALA A 21 -4.01 6.56 6.98
CA ALA A 21 -3.21 6.52 5.76
C ALA A 21 -2.73 5.10 5.41
N ASN A 22 -2.33 4.31 6.42
CA ASN A 22 -1.99 2.91 6.22
C ASN A 22 -3.21 2.08 5.79
N ASP A 23 -4.38 2.38 6.34
CA ASP A 23 -5.63 1.71 5.98
C ASP A 23 -6.07 2.01 4.53
N LEU A 24 -5.55 3.06 3.89
CA LEU A 24 -5.79 3.32 2.47
C LEU A 24 -5.04 2.33 1.56
N ILE A 25 -3.90 1.79 2.00
CA ILE A 25 -3.06 0.92 1.15
C ILE A 25 -3.85 -0.35 0.79
N GLY A 26 -3.90 -0.65 -0.51
CA GLY A 26 -4.66 -1.75 -1.08
C GLY A 26 -6.16 -1.46 -1.28
N LYS A 27 -6.64 -0.26 -0.92
CA LYS A 27 -8.04 0.16 -1.12
C LYS A 27 -8.16 1.11 -2.31
N GLU A 28 -9.39 1.25 -2.79
CA GLU A 28 -9.70 2.21 -3.84
C GLU A 28 -9.42 3.65 -3.40
N VAL A 29 -8.92 4.44 -4.35
CA VAL A 29 -8.63 5.85 -4.14
C VAL A 29 -9.95 6.63 -4.03
N PRO A 30 -10.16 7.40 -2.95
CA PRO A 30 -11.35 8.25 -2.84
C PRO A 30 -11.50 9.19 -4.04
N GLY A 31 -12.64 9.12 -4.74
CA GLY A 31 -12.93 9.95 -5.91
C GLY A 31 -12.30 9.48 -7.23
N SER A 32 -11.57 8.36 -7.24
CA SER A 32 -11.02 7.75 -8.45
C SER A 32 -11.26 6.24 -8.43
N PRO A 33 -12.51 5.80 -8.69
CA PRO A 33 -12.87 4.38 -8.70
C PRO A 33 -12.06 3.64 -9.79
N GLY A 34 -11.67 2.39 -9.50
CA GLY A 34 -10.83 1.61 -10.41
C GLY A 34 -9.32 1.91 -10.30
N TYR A 35 -8.89 2.68 -9.30
CA TYR A 35 -7.48 2.78 -8.92
C TYR A 35 -7.32 2.39 -7.46
N ILE A 36 -6.25 1.68 -7.13
CA ILE A 36 -5.89 1.29 -5.78
C ILE A 36 -4.69 2.09 -5.29
N VAL A 37 -4.66 2.42 -4.00
CA VAL A 37 -3.48 3.00 -3.37
C VAL A 37 -2.46 1.91 -3.13
N ILE A 38 -1.24 2.06 -3.67
CA ILE A 38 -0.16 1.09 -3.46
C ILE A 38 0.84 1.53 -2.40
N LYS A 39 0.96 2.85 -2.17
CA LYS A 39 1.92 3.41 -1.23
C LYS A 39 1.53 4.83 -0.82
N VAL A 40 1.85 5.22 0.41
CA VAL A 40 1.84 6.63 0.83
C VAL A 40 3.25 7.20 0.67
N ILE A 41 3.39 8.27 -0.09
CA ILE A 41 4.68 8.91 -0.43
C ILE A 41 5.01 9.99 0.60
N GLN A 42 4.06 10.87 0.89
CA GLN A 42 4.27 12.03 1.74
C GLN A 42 3.03 12.37 2.55
N PHE A 43 3.26 12.99 3.70
CA PHE A 43 2.26 13.51 4.62
C PHE A 43 2.53 14.99 4.87
N GLU A 44 1.51 15.83 4.71
CA GLU A 44 1.50 17.20 5.22
C GLU A 44 0.41 17.30 6.29
N LEU A 45 0.77 17.80 7.46
CA LEU A 45 -0.11 17.90 8.63
C LEU A 45 -0.33 19.37 8.97
N THR A 46 -1.58 19.77 9.16
CA THR A 46 -1.94 21.08 9.69
C THR A 46 -2.73 20.89 10.98
N GLN A 47 -2.24 21.47 12.08
CA GLN A 47 -2.92 21.37 13.37
C GLN A 47 -3.93 22.51 13.54
N HIS A 48 -5.17 22.14 13.83
CA HIS A 48 -6.26 23.06 14.17
C HIS A 48 -6.73 22.77 15.61
N GLY A 49 -6.16 23.50 16.57
CA GLY A 49 -6.45 23.30 17.99
C GLY A 49 -6.03 21.91 18.47
N SER A 50 -7.01 21.09 18.88
CA SER A 50 -6.78 19.70 19.32
C SER A 50 -6.92 18.66 18.20
N ARG A 51 -7.10 19.08 16.95
CA ARG A 51 -7.26 18.19 15.79
C ARG A 51 -6.24 18.48 14.70
N TYR A 52 -6.15 17.57 13.74
CA TYR A 52 -5.25 17.62 12.61
C TYR A 52 -6.03 17.43 11.31
N ASP A 53 -5.72 18.26 10.34
CA ASP A 53 -6.01 17.97 8.94
C ASP A 53 -4.72 17.45 8.31
N ALA A 54 -4.85 16.48 7.40
CA ALA A 54 -3.71 15.89 6.71
C ALA A 54 -3.95 15.82 5.21
N LEU A 55 -2.93 16.19 4.44
CA LEU A 55 -2.88 15.96 3.01
C LEU A 55 -1.87 14.85 2.73
N LEU A 56 -2.34 13.78 2.10
CA LEU A 56 -1.54 12.60 1.77
C LEU A 56 -1.25 12.61 0.27
N LEU A 57 0.02 12.54 -0.10
CA LEU A 57 0.41 12.18 -1.46
C LEU A 57 0.55 10.67 -1.53
N VAL A 58 -0.32 10.01 -2.30
CA VAL A 58 -0.35 8.57 -2.45
C VAL A 58 0.01 8.17 -3.88
N GLU A 59 0.73 7.06 -4.00
CA GLU A 59 0.96 6.39 -5.27
C GLU A 59 -0.20 5.45 -5.55
N ILE A 60 -0.68 5.46 -6.79
CA ILE A 60 -1.83 4.70 -7.21
C ILE A 60 -1.50 3.84 -8.43
N ASP A 61 -2.21 2.74 -8.55
CA ASP A 61 -2.15 1.88 -9.73
C ASP A 61 -3.52 1.33 -10.08
N GLU A 62 -3.67 0.88 -11.32
CA GLU A 62 -4.86 0.14 -11.72
C GLU A 62 -4.84 -1.22 -10.99
N PRO A 63 -5.99 -1.72 -10.50
CA PRO A 63 -6.06 -3.03 -9.90
C PRO A 63 -5.64 -4.05 -10.95
N GLN A 64 -4.52 -4.74 -10.69
CA GLN A 64 -4.12 -5.84 -11.55
C GLN A 64 -5.17 -6.95 -11.43
N GLU A 65 -5.53 -7.56 -12.56
CA GLU A 65 -6.38 -8.74 -12.53
C GLU A 65 -5.75 -9.77 -11.57
N PRO A 66 -6.53 -10.37 -10.66
CA PRO A 66 -6.00 -11.41 -9.82
C PRO A 66 -5.41 -12.48 -10.73
N LEU A 67 -4.10 -12.74 -10.55
CA LEU A 67 -3.43 -13.82 -11.25
C LEU A 67 -4.21 -15.10 -10.95
N ASN A 68 -4.93 -15.61 -11.96
CA ASN A 68 -5.62 -16.89 -11.89
C ASN A 68 -4.58 -18.01 -11.95
N LEU A 69 -3.78 -18.12 -10.88
CA LEU A 69 -2.79 -19.18 -10.72
C LEU A 69 -3.52 -20.50 -10.50
N LYS A 70 -3.20 -21.49 -11.32
CA LYS A 70 -3.66 -22.86 -11.09
C LYS A 70 -2.79 -23.46 -9.99
N ALA A 71 -3.30 -24.49 -9.31
CA ALA A 71 -2.54 -25.20 -8.27
C ALA A 71 -1.14 -25.67 -8.74
N ALA A 72 -1.02 -26.06 -10.01
CA ALA A 72 0.25 -26.45 -10.62
C ALA A 72 1.27 -25.29 -10.71
N ASP A 73 0.81 -24.04 -10.91
CA ASP A 73 1.68 -22.88 -10.98
C ASP A 73 2.25 -22.53 -9.58
N VAL A 74 1.48 -22.78 -8.53
CA VAL A 74 1.90 -22.59 -7.13
C VAL A 74 2.97 -23.62 -6.74
N GLU A 75 2.79 -24.90 -7.11
CA GLU A 75 3.79 -25.94 -6.84
C GLU A 75 5.13 -25.66 -7.53
N ALA A 76 5.11 -25.17 -8.77
CA ALA A 76 6.32 -24.80 -9.49
C ALA A 76 7.10 -23.65 -8.82
N ILE A 77 6.41 -22.64 -8.27
CA ILE A 77 7.06 -21.53 -7.56
C ILE A 77 7.75 -22.02 -6.28
N VAL A 78 7.10 -22.92 -5.54
CA VAL A 78 7.68 -23.53 -4.32
C VAL A 78 8.93 -24.33 -4.65
N GLU A 79 8.90 -25.13 -5.72
CA GLU A 79 10.05 -25.93 -6.15
C GLU A 79 11.25 -25.04 -6.54
N ILE A 80 11.01 -23.98 -7.32
CA ILE A 80 12.06 -23.04 -7.75
C ILE A 80 12.68 -22.30 -6.56
N THR A 81 11.87 -21.83 -5.62
CA THR A 81 12.36 -21.04 -4.47
C THR A 81 12.99 -21.90 -3.39
N SER A 82 12.61 -23.18 -3.28
CA SER A 82 13.23 -24.14 -2.36
C SER A 82 14.62 -24.57 -2.83
N ALA A 83 14.90 -24.50 -4.14
CA ALA A 83 16.22 -24.80 -4.70
C ALA A 83 17.28 -23.71 -4.47
N VAL A 84 16.89 -22.55 -3.91
CA VAL A 84 17.77 -21.38 -3.72
C VAL A 84 18.27 -21.27 -2.27
N ASP A 85 17.72 -22.04 -1.32
CA ASP A 85 18.05 -21.96 0.11
C ASP A 85 19.17 -22.91 0.56
N GLU A 86 19.98 -23.44 -0.37
CA GLU A 86 21.23 -24.15 -0.04
C GLU A 86 22.39 -23.14 0.03
N PRO A 87 22.86 -22.73 1.23
CA PRO A 87 24.12 -22.00 1.33
C PRO A 87 25.25 -22.95 0.92
N GLU A 88 25.97 -22.62 -0.15
CA GLU A 88 27.21 -23.27 -0.54
C GLU A 88 28.20 -23.23 0.64
N GLN A 89 28.27 -24.31 1.42
CA GLN A 89 29.37 -24.58 2.33
C GLN A 89 30.63 -24.76 1.50
N THR A 90 31.37 -23.66 1.32
CA THR A 90 32.73 -23.75 0.78
C THR A 90 33.67 -23.98 1.96
N ALA A 91 34.27 -25.17 1.96
CA ALA A 91 35.29 -25.65 2.90
C ALA A 91 36.64 -24.93 2.73
#